data_AF-A0AA43G2H7-F1
#
_entry.id   AF-A0AA43G2H7-F1
#
_cell.length_a   1.000
_cell.length_b   1.000
_cell.length_c   1.000
_cell.angle_alpha   90.00
_cell.angle_beta   90.00
_cell.angle_gamma   90.00
#
_symmetry.space_group_name_H-M   'P 1'
#
loop_
_entity.id
_entity.type
_entity.pdbx_description
1 polymer ?
#
loop_
_entity_poly.entity_id
_entity_poly.type
_entity_poly.pdbx_seq_one_letter_code
_entity_poly.pdbx_strand_id
1 'polypeptide(L)' 'MNQENRKNFDKVFSAALALFETEEAAHQWLEQPVLGLGNRRPIDMLSTSEDTKVVLDVIGRLEHGVFF' A
#
# COMPACT_ATOMS: atom_id res chain seq x y z
N MET A 1 -12.03 10.30 -8.15
CA MET A 1 -10.56 10.13 -8.05
C MET A 1 -9.91 11.37 -8.62
N ASN A 2 -9.10 12.10 -7.87
CA ASN A 2 -8.29 13.21 -8.40
C ASN A 2 -7.01 12.65 -9.06
N GLN A 3 -6.29 13.49 -9.83
CA GLN A 3 -5.09 13.06 -10.55
C GLN A 3 -3.97 12.60 -9.59
N GLU A 4 -3.91 13.16 -8.39
CA GLU A 4 -2.94 12.77 -7.36
C GLU A 4 -3.23 11.36 -6.81
N ASN A 5 -4.48 11.06 -6.44
CA ASN A 5 -4.85 9.75 -5.91
C ASN A 5 -4.62 8.62 -6.94
N ARG A 6 -4.86 8.88 -8.24
CA ARG A 6 -4.49 7.92 -9.30
C ARG A 6 -2.98 7.64 -9.30
N LYS A 7 -2.15 8.68 -9.25
CA LYS A 7 -0.68 8.53 -9.21
C LYS A 7 -0.21 7.79 -7.96
N ASN A 8 -0.84 8.06 -6.81
CA ASN A 8 -0.52 7.39 -5.56
C ASN A 8 -0.91 5.91 -5.61
N PHE A 9 -2.09 5.60 -6.15
CA PHE A 9 -2.52 4.23 -6.41
C PHE A 9 -1.53 3.48 -7.29
N ASP A 10 -1.15 4.04 -8.45
CA ASP A 10 -0.25 3.35 -9.39
C ASP A 10 1.11 3.03 -8.75
N LYS A 11 1.64 3.93 -7.91
CA LYS A 11 2.89 3.72 -7.15
C LYS A 11 2.77 2.59 -6.13
N VAL A 12 1.73 2.64 -5.28
CA VAL A 12 1.54 1.63 -4.23
C VAL A 12 1.19 0.29 -4.83
N PHE A 13 0.36 0.24 -5.87
CA PHE A 13 0.01 -1.00 -6.55
C PHE A 13 1.26 -1.65 -7.17
N SER A 14 2.13 -0.86 -7.81
CA SER A 14 3.38 -1.37 -8.38
C SER A 14 4.31 -1.95 -7.29
N ALA A 15 4.40 -1.30 -6.12
CA ALA A 15 5.19 -1.81 -5.00
C ALA A 15 4.55 -3.07 -4.37
N ALA A 16 3.24 -3.09 -4.20
CA ALA A 16 2.52 -4.26 -3.70
C ALA A 16 2.64 -5.45 -4.65
N LEU A 17 2.54 -5.22 -5.97
CA LEU A 17 2.74 -6.26 -6.97
C LEU A 17 4.15 -6.84 -6.94
N ALA A 18 5.18 -6.00 -6.72
CA ALA A 18 6.54 -6.48 -6.55
C ALA A 18 6.73 -7.35 -5.30
N LEU A 19 6.04 -7.02 -4.19
CA LEU A 19 6.11 -7.78 -2.94
C LEU A 19 5.29 -9.08 -2.98
N PHE A 20 4.08 -9.05 -3.55
CA PHE A 20 3.14 -10.18 -3.51
C PHE A 20 3.11 -11.03 -4.78
N GLU A 21 3.83 -10.60 -5.83
CA GLU A 21 4.04 -11.31 -7.11
C GLU A 21 2.79 -11.54 -7.97
N THR A 22 1.58 -11.31 -7.44
CA THR A 22 0.31 -11.42 -8.18
C THR A 22 -0.58 -10.20 -8.00
N GLU A 23 -1.35 -9.88 -9.04
CA GLU A 23 -2.30 -8.76 -8.99
C GLU A 23 -3.39 -9.01 -7.96
N GLU A 24 -3.87 -10.25 -7.85
CA GLU A 24 -4.90 -10.63 -6.89
C GLU A 24 -4.45 -10.39 -5.45
N ALA A 25 -3.22 -10.79 -5.12
CA ALA A 25 -2.67 -10.61 -3.78
C ALA A 25 -2.38 -9.13 -3.49
N ALA A 26 -1.87 -8.38 -4.48
CA ALA A 26 -1.67 -6.94 -4.34
C ALA A 26 -3.00 -6.19 -4.11
N HIS A 27 -4.04 -6.52 -4.88
CA HIS A 27 -5.39 -5.98 -4.68
C HIS A 27 -5.96 -6.35 -3.32
N GLN A 28 -5.85 -7.63 -2.93
CA GLN A 28 -6.32 -8.08 -1.62
C GLN A 28 -5.62 -7.32 -0.48
N TRP A 29 -4.30 -7.15 -0.56
CA TRP A 29 -3.55 -6.41 0.46
C TRP A 29 -4.00 -4.94 0.55
N LEU A 30 -4.25 -4.29 -0.59
CA LEU A 30 -4.74 -2.90 -0.65
C LEU A 30 -6.12 -2.72 0.00
N GLU A 31 -6.95 -3.77 -0.03
CA GLU A 31 -8.34 -3.76 0.45
C GLU A 31 -8.50 -4.30 1.87
N GLN A 32 -7.47 -4.88 2.47
CA GLN A 32 -7.51 -5.41 3.83
C GLN A 32 -6.91 -4.44 4.85
N PRO A 33 -7.43 -4.41 6.09
CA PRO A 33 -6.79 -3.69 7.19
C PRO A 33 -5.37 -4.22 7.44
N VAL A 34 -4.39 -3.31 7.51
CA VAL A 34 -2.99 -3.67 7.79
C VAL A 34 -2.60 -3.16 9.18
N LEU A 35 -2.12 -4.06 10.03
CA LEU A 35 -1.76 -3.73 11.42
C LEU A 35 -0.69 -2.63 11.49
N GLY A 36 0.33 -2.70 10.63
CA GLY A 36 1.38 -1.66 10.50
C GLY A 36 0.88 -0.28 10.07
N LEU A 37 -0.38 -0.16 9.62
CA LEU A 37 -1.04 1.11 9.25
C LEU A 37 -2.07 1.59 10.30
N GLY A 38 -2.03 1.00 11.50
CA GLY A 38 -3.03 1.29 12.53
C GLY A 38 -4.39 0.67 12.19
N ASN A 39 -4.39 -0.51 11.56
CA ASN A 39 -5.59 -1.24 11.15
C ASN A 39 -6.46 -0.50 10.10
N ARG A 40 -5.83 0.37 9.31
CA ARG A 40 -6.44 1.03 8.15
C ARG A 40 -6.15 0.22 6.88
N ARG A 41 -7.02 0.34 5.88
CA ARG A 41 -6.76 -0.22 4.55
C ARG A 41 -5.81 0.69 3.79
N PRO A 42 -4.79 0.16 3.09
CA PRO A 42 -3.89 0.96 2.27
C PRO A 42 -4.62 1.87 1.28
N ILE A 43 -5.69 1.38 0.64
CA ILE A 43 -6.43 2.14 -0.38
C ILE A 43 -7.09 3.42 0.17
N ASP A 44 -7.47 3.44 1.45
CA ASP A 44 -8.09 4.60 2.09
C ASP A 44 -7.06 5.70 2.39
N MET A 45 -5.76 5.36 2.39
CA MET A 45 -4.65 6.24 2.72
C MET A 45 -4.03 6.95 1.49
N LEU A 46 -4.46 6.63 0.27
CA LEU A 46 -3.81 7.12 -0.96
C LEU A 46 -4.23 8.54 -1.38
N SER A 47 -5.09 9.18 -0.60
CA SER A 47 -5.62 10.52 -0.89
C SER A 47 -4.58 11.63 -0.73
N THR A 48 -3.52 11.40 0.05
CA THR A 48 -2.45 12.37 0.28
C THR A 48 -1.09 11.74 0.04
N SER A 49 -0.12 12.55 -0.41
CA SER A 49 1.26 12.12 -0.59
C SER A 49 1.93 11.67 0.73
N GLU A 50 1.53 12.25 1.86
CA GLU A 50 2.06 11.91 3.19
C GLU A 50 1.61 10.52 3.63
N ASP A 51 0.29 10.25 3.63
CA ASP A 51 -0.24 8.94 3.98
C ASP A 51 0.23 7.85 3.01
N THR A 52 0.36 8.18 1.72
CA THR A 52 0.92 7.26 0.71
C THR A 52 2.34 6.83 1.05
N LYS A 53 3.17 7.74 1.58
CA LYS A 53 4.53 7.41 2.00
C LYS A 53 4.53 6.40 3.16
N VAL A 54 3.61 6.54 4.11
CA VAL A 54 3.45 5.58 5.21
C VAL A 54 3.12 4.18 4.69
N VAL A 55 2.25 4.08 3.68
CA VAL A 55 1.93 2.80 3.02
C VAL A 55 3.16 2.17 2.37
N LEU A 56 3.94 2.97 1.62
CA LEU A 56 5.18 2.51 0.98
C LEU A 56 6.24 2.07 2.00
N ASP A 57 6.38 2.80 3.12
CA ASP A 57 7.31 2.44 4.18
C ASP A 57 6.94 1.08 4.83
N VAL A 58 5.65 0.78 4.97
CA VAL A 58 5.20 -0.56 5.42
C VAL A 58 5.54 -1.64 4.40
N ILE A 59 5.35 -1.41 3.10
CA ILE A 59 5.75 -2.37 2.05
C ILE A 59 7.25 -2.64 2.13
N GLY A 60 8.09 -1.61 2.19
CA GLY A 60 9.54 -1.78 2.29
C GLY A 60 9.96 -2.54 3.55
N ARG A 61 9.25 -2.35 4.66
CA ARG A 61 9.46 -3.14 5.89
C ARG A 61 9.11 -4.61 5.69
N LEU A 62 8.00 -4.92 5.01
CA LEU A 62 7.61 -6.30 4.69
C LEU A 62 8.63 -6.97 3.75
N GLU A 63 9.15 -6.25 2.75
CA GLU A 63 10.24 -6.73 1.86
C GLU A 63 11.50 -7.12 2.65
N HIS A 64 11.78 -6.40 3.75
CA HIS A 64 12.88 -6.69 4.66
C HIS A 64 12.53 -7.70 5.77
N GLY A 65 11.35 -8.34 5.72
CA GLY A 65 10.93 -9.38 6.67
C GLY A 65 10.48 -8.86 8.03
N VAL A 66 10.08 -7.59 8.13
CA VAL A 66 9.52 -6.99 9.35
C VAL A 66 8.01 -7.19 9.40
N PHE A 67 7.53 -7.95 10.38
CA PHE A 67 6.11 -8.21 10.61
C PHE A 67 5.57 -7.37 11.78
N PHE A 68 4.24 -7.20 11.83
CA PHE A 68 3.53 -6.34 12.78
C PHE A 68 2.55 -7.16 13.61
#